data_AF-A0A026VSM5-F1
#
_entry.id   AF-A0A026VSM5-F1
#
_cell.length_a   1.000
_cell.length_b   1.000
_cell.length_c   1.000
_cell.angle_alpha   90.00
_cell.angle_beta   90.00
_cell.angle_gamma   90.00
#
_symmetry.space_group_name_H-M   'P 1'
#
loop_
_entity.id
_entity.type
_entity.pdbx_description
1 polymer ?
#
loop_
_entity_poly.entity_id
_entity_poly.type
_entity_poly.pdbx_seq_one_letter_code
_entity_poly.pdbx_strand_id
1 'polypeptide(L)'
;GSEDGLKEDEYEASVATLQSLAATLEADCVLLRQSKVDHGLTGQYLVRRRLDRQDFLEIRVAVVGNVDAGKSTLLGVLTHGELDNGRGLARQKLFRHKHEAETGRTSSVGNDILGFDSVGNVVNKPEHGSLDWVKICEKSSKVITFIDLAGHERYLKTTVFGMTGHAPDF
;
A
#
# COMPACT_ATOMS: atom_id res chain seq x y z
N GLY A 1 -12.41 17.92 19.00
CA GLY A 1 -11.82 19.28 18.93
C GLY A 1 -12.85 20.16 18.29
N SER A 2 -13.01 21.39 18.77
CA SER A 2 -13.84 22.39 18.09
C SER A 2 -13.38 22.52 16.64
N GLU A 3 -14.32 22.51 15.69
CA GLU A 3 -14.08 22.56 14.24
C GLU A 3 -13.72 23.98 13.75
N ASP A 4 -13.00 24.75 14.57
CA ASP A 4 -12.56 26.09 14.18
C ASP A 4 -11.23 25.98 13.43
N GLY A 5 -11.22 26.46 12.20
CA GLY A 5 -10.02 26.54 11.37
C GLY A 5 -9.09 27.68 11.79
N LEU A 6 -7.87 27.69 11.25
CA LEU A 6 -6.93 28.79 11.42
C LEU A 6 -7.23 29.91 10.41
N LYS A 7 -7.03 31.17 10.78
CA LYS A 7 -7.04 32.25 9.78
C LYS A 7 -5.90 32.06 8.78
N GLU A 8 -5.97 32.72 7.63
CA GLU A 8 -5.02 32.51 6.54
C GLU A 8 -3.57 32.80 6.95
N ASP A 9 -3.34 33.89 7.67
CA ASP A 9 -2.05 34.27 8.24
C ASP A 9 -1.55 33.27 9.31
N GLU A 10 -2.44 32.86 10.22
CA GLU A 10 -2.12 31.87 11.26
C GLU A 10 -1.84 30.48 10.67
N TYR A 11 -2.55 30.11 9.60
CA TYR A 11 -2.37 28.88 8.86
C TYR A 11 -1.01 28.86 8.18
N GLU A 12 -0.66 29.90 7.44
CA GLU A 12 0.65 30.03 6.78
C GLU A 12 1.81 29.97 7.79
N ALA A 13 1.69 30.66 8.93
CA ALA A 13 2.69 30.61 10.00
C ALA A 13 2.82 29.20 10.61
N SER A 14 1.71 28.49 10.78
CA SER A 14 1.69 27.11 11.29
C SER A 14 2.34 26.14 10.30
N VAL A 15 2.06 26.30 9.01
CA VAL A 15 2.67 25.49 7.94
C VAL A 15 4.17 25.74 7.84
N ALA A 16 4.62 26.99 7.91
CA ALA A 16 6.04 27.34 7.92
C ALA A 16 6.76 26.70 9.12
N THR A 17 6.14 26.73 10.30
CA THR A 17 6.67 26.07 11.50
C THR A 17 6.78 24.55 11.30
N LEU A 18 5.73 23.92 10.76
CA LEU A 18 5.71 22.49 10.47
C LEU A 18 6.82 22.10 9.48
N GLN A 19 7.02 22.89 8.43
CA GLN A 19 8.09 22.67 7.44
C GLN A 19 9.47 22.82 8.06
N SER A 20 9.68 23.82 8.92
CA SER A 20 10.95 24.02 9.62
C SER A 20 11.26 22.85 10.57
N LEU A 21 10.25 22.34 11.28
CA LEU A 21 10.40 21.18 12.15
C LEU A 21 10.72 19.91 11.34
N ALA A 22 10.01 19.69 10.24
CA ALA A 22 10.26 18.55 9.36
C ALA A 22 11.69 18.60 8.80
N ALA A 23 12.16 19.76 8.34
CA ALA A 23 13.53 19.92 7.85
C ALA A 23 14.58 19.64 8.93
N THR A 24 14.37 20.12 10.16
CA THR A 24 15.27 19.91 11.30
C THR A 24 15.37 18.43 11.69
N LEU A 25 14.28 17.68 11.52
CA LEU A 25 14.19 16.25 11.86
C LEU A 25 14.48 15.33 10.68
N GLU A 26 14.98 15.86 9.56
CA GLU A 26 15.22 15.13 8.31
C GLU A 26 13.97 14.34 7.87
N ALA A 27 12.80 14.98 7.96
CA ALA A 27 11.52 14.42 7.57
C ALA A 27 10.96 15.12 6.33
N ASP A 28 10.27 14.35 5.50
CA ASP A 28 9.43 14.88 4.44
C ASP A 28 8.05 15.24 5.00
N CYS A 29 7.51 16.37 4.52
CA CYS A 29 6.20 16.87 4.91
C CYS A 29 5.37 17.14 3.64
N VAL A 30 4.23 16.45 3.52
CA VAL A 30 3.38 16.52 2.33
C VAL A 30 1.98 16.94 2.73
N LEU A 31 1.44 17.96 2.06
CA LEU A 31 0.04 18.35 2.20
C LEU A 31 -0.86 17.27 1.57
N LEU A 32 -1.67 16.59 2.37
CA LEU A 32 -2.65 15.61 1.90
C LEU A 32 -3.97 16.25 1.50
N ARG A 33 -4.44 17.21 2.31
CA ARG A 33 -5.73 17.86 2.12
C ARG A 33 -5.72 19.22 2.79
N GLN A 34 -6.29 20.20 2.10
CA GLN A 34 -6.63 21.50 2.68
C GLN A 34 -8.14 21.73 2.52
N SER A 35 -8.78 22.29 3.53
CA SER A 35 -10.22 22.54 3.49
C SER A 35 -10.58 23.83 4.23
N LYS A 36 -11.47 24.63 3.66
CA LYS A 36 -12.11 25.76 4.35
C LYS A 36 -13.21 25.24 5.25
N VAL A 37 -13.22 25.69 6.49
CA VAL A 37 -14.23 25.42 7.51
C VAL A 37 -14.80 26.76 8.00
N ASP A 38 -15.89 26.75 8.77
CA ASP A 38 -16.67 27.94 9.12
C ASP A 38 -15.82 29.10 9.68
N HIS A 39 -14.75 28.78 10.41
CA HIS A 39 -13.87 29.77 11.02
C HIS A 39 -12.41 29.77 10.50
N GLY A 40 -12.13 29.20 9.32
CA GLY A 40 -10.80 29.33 8.70
C GLY A 40 -10.38 28.18 7.79
N LEU A 41 -9.09 27.87 7.81
CA LEU A 41 -8.44 26.81 7.04
C LEU A 41 -8.00 25.68 7.95
N THR A 42 -8.14 24.46 7.44
CA THR A 42 -7.59 23.26 8.04
C THR A 42 -6.72 22.55 7.01
N GLY A 43 -5.62 21.96 7.46
CA GLY A 43 -4.68 21.22 6.63
C GLY A 43 -4.33 19.88 7.28
N GLN A 44 -4.34 18.82 6.49
CA GLN A 44 -3.85 17.51 6.87
C GLN A 44 -2.52 17.28 6.18
N TYR A 45 -1.49 16.98 6.97
CA TYR A 45 -0.13 16.77 6.47
C TYR A 45 0.34 15.37 6.84
N LEU A 46 1.06 14.76 5.90
CA LEU A 46 1.79 13.52 6.10
C LEU A 46 3.24 13.87 6.41
N VAL A 47 3.68 13.54 7.61
CA VAL A 47 5.07 13.70 8.04
C VAL A 47 5.73 12.32 8.08
N ARG A 48 6.84 12.15 7.36
CA ARG A 48 7.60 10.90 7.32
C ARG A 48 9.07 11.19 7.51
N ARG A 49 9.70 10.50 8.47
CA ARG A 49 11.15 10.53 8.61
C ARG A 49 11.80 9.96 7.35
N ARG A 50 12.85 10.60 6.85
CA ARG A 50 13.68 10.02 5.78
C ARG A 50 14.45 8.85 6.39
N LEU A 51 14.25 7.66 5.84
CA LEU A 51 15.06 6.50 6.17
C LEU A 51 16.35 6.56 5.34
N ASP A 52 17.41 5.96 5.87
CA ASP A 52 18.63 5.73 5.09
C ASP A 52 18.29 4.88 3.86
N ARG A 53 18.99 5.10 2.73
CA ARG A 53 18.68 4.47 1.43
C ARG A 53 18.65 2.92 1.44
N GLN A 54 19.12 2.27 2.49
CA GLN A 54 19.12 0.81 2.61
C GLN A 54 17.92 0.27 3.39
N ASP A 55 17.16 1.12 4.07
CA ASP A 55 16.05 0.71 4.91
C ASP A 55 14.72 1.27 4.39
N PHE A 56 13.72 0.40 4.32
CA PHE A 56 12.33 0.77 4.08
C PHE A 56 11.47 0.29 5.25
N LEU A 57 10.38 0.99 5.52
CA LEU A 57 9.40 0.50 6.48
C LEU A 57 8.53 -0.56 5.79
N GLU A 58 8.53 -1.78 6.29
CA GLU A 58 7.66 -2.86 5.82
C GLU A 58 6.38 -2.93 6.68
N ILE A 59 5.23 -3.13 6.06
CA ILE A 59 4.00 -3.59 6.72
C ILE A 59 3.48 -4.80 5.97
N ARG A 60 3.16 -5.86 6.69
CA ARG A 60 2.59 -7.10 6.15
C ARG A 60 1.10 -7.16 6.41
N VAL A 61 0.33 -7.30 5.34
CA VAL A 61 -1.13 -7.33 5.39
C VAL A 61 -1.62 -8.67 4.84
N ALA A 62 -2.27 -9.47 5.66
CA ALA A 62 -2.89 -10.70 5.21
C ALA A 62 -4.26 -10.44 4.57
N VAL A 63 -4.49 -11.04 3.40
CA VAL A 63 -5.75 -10.92 2.68
C VAL A 63 -6.50 -12.24 2.78
N VAL A 64 -7.50 -12.27 3.66
CA VAL A 64 -8.33 -13.45 3.95
C VAL A 64 -9.78 -13.19 3.52
N GLY A 65 -10.48 -14.25 3.14
CA GLY A 65 -11.89 -14.18 2.75
C GLY A 65 -12.30 -15.36 1.90
N ASN A 66 -13.61 -15.52 1.68
CA ASN A 66 -14.16 -16.68 0.98
C ASN A 66 -13.69 -16.76 -0.49
N VAL A 67 -13.95 -17.90 -1.13
CA VAL A 67 -13.82 -18.08 -2.58
C VAL A 67 -14.65 -17.01 -3.30
N ASP A 68 -14.12 -16.50 -4.42
CA ASP A 68 -14.79 -15.52 -5.29
C ASP A 68 -15.07 -14.15 -4.65
N ALA A 69 -14.55 -13.87 -3.45
CA ALA A 69 -14.64 -12.56 -2.80
C ALA A 69 -13.76 -11.46 -3.46
N GLY A 70 -13.07 -11.77 -4.56
CA GLY A 70 -12.26 -10.79 -5.30
C GLY A 70 -10.88 -10.47 -4.72
N LYS A 71 -10.39 -11.22 -3.71
CA LYS A 71 -9.09 -10.99 -3.05
C LYS A 71 -7.92 -10.82 -4.03
N SER A 72 -7.64 -11.85 -4.81
CA SER A 72 -6.53 -11.84 -5.78
C SER A 72 -6.78 -10.86 -6.93
N THR A 73 -8.04 -10.56 -7.25
CA THR A 73 -8.36 -9.52 -8.23
C THR A 73 -7.98 -8.14 -7.69
N LEU A 74 -8.39 -7.80 -6.46
CA LEU A 74 -8.04 -6.55 -5.80
C LEU A 74 -6.52 -6.39 -5.67
N LEU A 75 -5.83 -7.44 -5.23
CA LEU A 75 -4.38 -7.44 -5.13
C LEU A 75 -3.70 -7.21 -6.49
N GLY A 76 -4.15 -7.89 -7.55
CA GLY A 76 -3.62 -7.71 -8.89
C GLY A 76 -3.77 -6.26 -9.38
N VAL A 77 -4.92 -5.63 -9.11
CA VAL A 77 -5.16 -4.23 -9.44
C VAL A 77 -4.25 -3.30 -8.65
N LEU A 78 -4.14 -3.50 -7.32
CA LEU A 78 -3.34 -2.64 -6.44
C LEU A 78 -1.85 -2.70 -6.76
N THR A 79 -1.32 -3.90 -7.03
CA THR A 79 0.13 -4.11 -7.16
C THR A 79 0.62 -3.83 -8.58
N HIS A 80 -0.22 -4.04 -9.60
CA HIS A 80 0.15 -3.84 -11.01
C HIS A 80 -0.42 -2.56 -11.63
N GLY A 81 -1.33 -1.86 -10.96
CA GLY A 81 -1.89 -0.59 -11.43
C GLY A 81 -2.80 -0.70 -12.66
N GLU A 82 -3.21 -1.92 -13.03
CA GLU A 82 -4.11 -2.18 -14.16
C GLU A 82 -5.47 -2.67 -13.64
N LEU A 83 -6.55 -2.09 -14.18
CA LEU A 83 -7.90 -2.51 -13.84
C LEU A 83 -8.20 -3.91 -14.39
N ASP A 84 -8.94 -4.70 -13.61
CA ASP A 84 -9.42 -5.98 -14.08
C ASP A 84 -10.48 -5.81 -15.18
N ASN A 85 -10.45 -6.68 -16.18
CA ASN A 85 -11.40 -6.64 -17.31
C ASN A 85 -12.69 -7.45 -17.05
N GLY A 86 -12.94 -7.85 -15.80
CA GLY A 86 -14.04 -8.73 -15.40
C GLY A 86 -13.86 -10.20 -15.83
N ARG A 87 -12.74 -10.55 -16.48
CA ARG A 87 -12.38 -11.93 -16.84
C ARG A 87 -11.19 -12.44 -16.03
N GLY A 88 -10.75 -11.69 -15.01
CA GLY A 88 -9.67 -12.06 -14.11
C GLY A 88 -8.27 -11.81 -14.67
N LEU A 89 -8.11 -10.86 -15.59
CA LEU A 89 -6.81 -10.40 -16.09
C LEU A 89 -5.88 -9.96 -14.94
N ALA A 90 -6.41 -9.24 -13.95
CA ALA A 90 -5.62 -8.77 -12.82
C ALA A 90 -5.15 -9.94 -11.94
N ARG A 91 -6.04 -10.87 -11.59
CA ARG A 91 -5.69 -12.03 -10.74
C ARG A 91 -4.79 -13.04 -11.44
N GLN A 92 -4.85 -13.13 -12.78
CA GLN A 92 -3.98 -14.03 -13.55
C GLN A 92 -2.49 -13.74 -13.34
N LYS A 93 -2.14 -12.47 -13.09
CA LYS A 93 -0.76 -12.07 -12.78
C LYS A 93 -0.25 -12.62 -11.44
N LEU A 94 -1.15 -13.04 -10.55
CA LEU A 94 -0.83 -13.57 -9.22
C LEU A 94 -0.78 -15.10 -9.16
N PHE A 95 -1.24 -15.79 -10.20
CA PHE A 95 -1.25 -17.25 -10.23
C PHE A 95 0.16 -17.81 -10.34
N ARG A 96 0.47 -18.77 -9.46
CA ARG A 96 1.78 -19.41 -9.34
C ARG A 96 1.78 -20.83 -9.90
N HIS A 97 0.61 -21.45 -10.02
CA HIS A 97 0.48 -22.82 -10.47
C HIS A 97 -0.45 -22.95 -11.67
N LYS A 98 -0.17 -23.95 -12.53
CA LYS A 98 -0.95 -24.22 -13.74
C LYS A 98 -2.44 -24.43 -13.44
N HIS A 99 -2.75 -25.17 -12.38
CA HIS A 99 -4.14 -25.42 -11.98
C HIS A 99 -4.86 -24.16 -11.47
N GLU A 100 -4.14 -23.13 -10.99
CA GLU A 100 -4.76 -21.85 -10.62
C GLU A 100 -5.20 -21.08 -11.87
N ALA A 101 -4.39 -21.12 -12.93
CA ALA A 101 -4.77 -20.56 -14.22
C ALA A 101 -5.94 -21.32 -14.87
N GLU A 102 -5.96 -22.65 -14.77
CA GLU A 102 -7.04 -23.49 -15.31
C GLU A 102 -8.36 -23.31 -14.54
N THR A 103 -8.32 -23.20 -13.21
CA THR A 103 -9.52 -23.09 -12.35
C THR A 103 -9.93 -21.65 -12.05
N GLY A 104 -9.05 -20.68 -12.29
CA GLY A 104 -9.26 -19.28 -11.91
C GLY A 104 -9.22 -19.03 -10.40
N ARG A 105 -8.64 -19.92 -9.60
CA ARG A 105 -8.65 -19.87 -8.13
C ARG A 105 -7.24 -20.00 -7.56
N THR A 106 -6.91 -19.17 -6.57
CA THR A 106 -5.67 -19.32 -5.79
C THR A 106 -5.74 -20.50 -4.83
N SER A 107 -4.60 -21.15 -4.67
CA SER A 107 -4.42 -22.40 -3.92
C SER A 107 -3.20 -22.36 -2.99
N SER A 108 -2.26 -21.46 -3.27
CA SER A 108 -1.03 -21.23 -2.49
C SER A 108 -1.07 -19.92 -1.71
N VAL A 109 -0.17 -19.79 -0.72
CA VAL A 109 0.15 -18.48 -0.12
C VAL A 109 0.97 -17.67 -1.12
N GLY A 110 0.51 -16.48 -1.43
CA GLY A 110 1.19 -15.55 -2.30
C GLY A 110 1.71 -14.32 -1.56
N ASN A 111 2.83 -13.77 -2.01
CA ASN A 111 3.29 -12.45 -1.59
C ASN A 111 3.34 -11.52 -2.79
N ASP A 112 2.85 -10.31 -2.62
CA ASP A 112 2.96 -9.24 -3.62
C ASP A 112 3.17 -7.91 -2.90
N ILE A 113 3.97 -7.02 -3.48
CA ILE A 113 4.40 -5.79 -2.81
C ILE A 113 3.84 -4.54 -3.47
N LEU A 114 3.56 -3.51 -2.66
CA LEU A 114 3.19 -2.16 -3.08
C LEU A 114 4.10 -1.15 -2.39
N GLY A 115 4.91 -0.46 -3.19
CA GLY A 115 5.90 0.52 -2.73
C GLY A 115 5.40 1.95 -2.81
N PHE A 116 5.76 2.75 -1.81
CA PHE A 116 5.51 4.19 -1.74
C PHE A 116 6.81 4.94 -1.52
N ASP A 117 7.00 6.03 -2.27
CA ASP A 117 8.09 6.98 -2.01
C ASP A 117 7.83 7.80 -0.72
N SER A 118 8.78 8.66 -0.36
CA SER A 118 8.67 9.48 0.86
C SER A 118 7.54 10.51 0.78
N VAL A 119 7.10 10.86 -0.43
CA VAL A 119 6.00 11.80 -0.69
C VAL A 119 4.64 11.10 -0.72
N GLY A 120 4.61 9.78 -0.83
CA GLY A 120 3.40 8.96 -0.85
C GLY A 120 2.94 8.53 -2.25
N ASN A 121 3.75 8.73 -3.29
CA ASN A 121 3.44 8.22 -4.62
C ASN A 121 3.76 6.73 -4.73
N VAL A 122 2.95 6.00 -5.51
CA VAL A 122 3.19 4.60 -5.82
C VAL A 122 4.37 4.45 -6.78
N VAL A 123 5.31 3.55 -6.45
CA VAL A 123 6.51 3.30 -7.27
C VAL A 123 6.45 2.02 -8.10
N ASN A 124 5.36 1.24 -7.98
CA ASN A 124 5.06 0.05 -8.76
C ASN A 124 4.84 0.40 -10.24
N LYS A 125 5.92 0.61 -10.98
CA LYS A 125 5.91 0.87 -12.41
C LYS A 125 6.41 -0.37 -13.14
N PRO A 126 5.54 -1.12 -13.84
CA PRO A 126 5.98 -2.29 -14.59
C PRO A 126 6.90 -1.86 -15.73
N GLU A 127 8.05 -2.53 -15.85
CA GLU A 127 8.92 -2.44 -17.01
C GLU A 127 8.68 -3.68 -17.87
N HIS A 128 8.34 -3.47 -19.15
CA HIS A 128 8.04 -4.56 -20.09
C HIS A 128 6.94 -5.53 -19.62
N GLY A 129 5.97 -5.03 -18.85
CA GLY A 129 4.85 -5.83 -18.32
C GLY A 129 5.18 -6.65 -17.07
N SER A 130 6.39 -6.53 -16.51
CA SER A 130 6.80 -7.20 -15.27
C SER A 130 7.15 -6.20 -14.18
N LEU A 131 6.80 -6.53 -12.93
CA LEU A 131 7.21 -5.77 -11.76
C LEU A 131 8.55 -6.32 -11.25
N ASP A 132 9.50 -5.43 -11.03
CA ASP A 132 10.78 -5.76 -10.41
C ASP A 132 10.75 -5.34 -8.94
N TRP A 133 10.74 -6.33 -8.06
CA TRP A 133 10.64 -6.08 -6.62
C TRP A 133 11.87 -5.37 -6.06
N VAL A 134 13.06 -5.58 -6.65
CA VAL A 134 14.28 -4.90 -6.21
C VAL A 134 14.15 -3.41 -6.47
N LYS A 135 13.73 -3.03 -7.69
CA LYS A 135 13.51 -1.62 -8.05
C LYS A 135 12.40 -0.97 -7.24
N ILE A 136 11.35 -1.72 -6.89
CA ILE A 136 10.28 -1.21 -6.02
C ILE A 136 10.85 -0.90 -4.64
N CYS A 137 11.59 -1.83 -4.03
CA CYS A 137 12.22 -1.61 -2.72
C CYS A 137 13.21 -0.44 -2.74
N GLU A 138 14.10 -0.36 -3.74
CA GLU A 138 15.09 0.73 -3.88
C GLU A 138 14.46 2.12 -3.99
N LYS A 139 13.26 2.22 -4.56
CA LYS A 139 12.53 3.49 -4.73
C LYS A 139 11.54 3.76 -3.61
N SER A 140 11.35 2.83 -2.68
CA SER A 140 10.35 2.92 -1.63
C SER A 140 10.93 3.43 -0.33
N SER A 141 10.23 4.37 0.31
CA SER A 141 10.41 4.67 1.73
C SER A 141 9.51 3.80 2.61
N LYS A 142 8.45 3.23 2.02
CA LYS A 142 7.54 2.29 2.69
C LYS A 142 7.07 1.23 1.69
N VAL A 143 7.06 -0.03 2.13
CA VAL A 143 6.56 -1.18 1.37
C VAL A 143 5.41 -1.81 2.14
N ILE A 144 4.31 -2.09 1.44
CA ILE A 144 3.24 -2.94 1.92
C ILE A 144 3.38 -4.30 1.24
N THR A 145 3.62 -5.34 2.03
CA THR A 145 3.64 -6.73 1.57
C THR A 145 2.26 -7.33 1.82
N PHE A 146 1.55 -7.65 0.74
CA PHE A 146 0.29 -8.36 0.80
C PHE A 146 0.55 -9.86 0.80
N ILE A 147 -0.06 -10.56 1.76
CA ILE A 147 -0.04 -12.02 1.86
C ILE A 147 -1.40 -12.53 1.34
N ASP A 148 -1.46 -12.95 0.08
CA ASP A 148 -2.67 -13.53 -0.53
C ASP A 148 -2.88 -14.95 -0.02
N LEU A 149 -4.02 -15.19 0.63
CA LEU A 149 -4.36 -16.47 1.22
C LEU A 149 -5.51 -17.12 0.48
N ALA A 150 -5.39 -18.44 0.28
CA ALA A 150 -6.38 -19.22 -0.43
C ALA A 150 -7.75 -19.14 0.26
N GLY A 151 -8.80 -18.89 -0.52
CA GLY A 151 -10.15 -18.70 0.01
C GLY A 151 -10.98 -19.97 0.16
N HIS A 152 -10.54 -21.09 -0.42
CA HIS A 152 -11.30 -22.34 -0.42
C HIS A 152 -10.92 -23.19 0.80
N GLU A 153 -11.92 -23.75 1.49
CA GLU A 153 -11.74 -24.60 2.67
C GLU A 153 -10.73 -25.76 2.50
N ARG A 154 -10.61 -26.33 1.30
CA ARG A 154 -9.61 -27.38 0.98
C ARG A 154 -8.17 -26.91 1.20
N TYR A 155 -7.93 -25.61 1.20
CA TYR A 155 -6.63 -24.97 1.42
C TYR A 155 -6.53 -24.29 2.79
N LEU A 156 -7.46 -24.57 3.72
CA LEU A 156 -7.44 -23.97 5.06
C LEU A 156 -6.11 -24.19 5.78
N LYS A 157 -5.52 -25.39 5.64
CA LYS A 157 -4.20 -25.68 6.19
C LYS A 157 -3.15 -24.70 5.65
N THR A 158 -3.12 -24.50 4.33
CA THR A 158 -2.24 -23.52 3.66
C THR A 158 -2.45 -22.11 4.21
N THR A 159 -3.69 -21.69 4.41
CA THR A 159 -4.04 -20.37 4.97
C THR A 159 -3.54 -20.20 6.40
N VAL A 160 -3.72 -21.21 7.27
CA VAL A 160 -3.22 -21.18 8.65
C VAL A 160 -1.70 -21.10 8.68
N PHE A 161 -1.00 -21.89 7.86
CA PHE A 161 0.46 -21.80 7.73
C PHE A 161 0.91 -20.45 7.18
N GLY A 162 0.15 -19.85 6.25
CA GLY A 162 0.42 -18.51 5.74
C GLY A 162 0.37 -17.46 6.84
N MET A 163 -0.69 -17.48 7.64
CA MET A 163 -0.87 -16.55 8.77
C MET A 163 0.24 -16.67 9.81
N THR A 164 0.59 -17.89 10.22
CA THR A 164 1.60 -18.09 11.28
C THR A 164 3.02 -17.94 10.77
N GLY A 165 3.30 -18.36 9.54
CA GLY A 165 4.64 -18.36 8.95
C GLY A 165 5.09 -17.00 8.46
N HIS A 166 4.17 -16.16 7.95
CA HIS A 166 4.51 -14.83 7.45
C HIS A 166 4.36 -13.73 8.50
N ALA A 167 3.66 -14.02 9.62
CA ALA A 167 3.43 -13.11 10.74
C ALA A 167 2.97 -11.72 10.28
N PRO A 168 1.76 -11.60 9.70
CA PRO A 168 1.22 -10.32 9.25
C PRO A 168 1.05 -9.35 10.42
N ASP A 169 1.26 -8.07 10.15
CA ASP A 169 0.96 -6.99 11.09
C ASP A 169 -0.56 -6.72 11.16
N PHE A 170 -1.28 -6.98 10.06
CA PHE A 170 -2.73 -6.77 9.90
C PHE A 170 -3.42 -7.93 9.20
#